data_AF-A0A3D2I5M0-F1
#
_entry.id   AF-A0A3D2I5M0-F1
#
_cell.length_a   1.000
_cell.length_b   1.000
_cell.length_c   1.000
_cell.angle_alpha   90.00
_cell.angle_beta   90.00
_cell.angle_gamma   90.00
#
_symmetry.space_group_name_H-M   'P 1'
#
loop_
_entity.id
_entity.type
_entity.pdbx_description
1 polymer ?
#
loop_
_entity_poly.entity_id
_entity_poly.type
_entity_poly.pdbx_seq_one_letter_code
_entity_poly.pdbx_strand_id
1 'polypeptide(L)' 'KEGITKGIEQGIELGIGQGLRVQIQKKLNKGKSISQIADECEESEDTIRKIISEKGFSE' A
#
# COMPACT_ATOMS: atom_id res chain seq x y z
N LYS A 1 13.12 -9.15 26.49
CA LYS A 1 13.32 -9.73 25.13
C LYS A 1 12.14 -9.32 24.23
N GLU A 2 11.83 -8.02 24.13
CA GLU A 2 10.60 -7.54 23.47
C GLU A 2 10.87 -6.67 22.24
N GLY A 3 12.10 -6.17 22.07
CA GLY A 3 12.46 -5.33 20.92
C GLY A 3 12.57 -6.09 19.60
N ILE A 4 12.87 -7.39 19.63
CA ILE A 4 13.05 -8.21 18.42
C ILE A 4 11.70 -8.53 17.77
N THR A 5 10.68 -8.87 18.57
CA THR A 5 9.33 -9.19 18.07
C THR A 5 8.69 -7.98 17.40
N LYS A 6 8.74 -6.81 18.04
CA LYS A 6 8.22 -5.56 17.47
C LYS A 6 8.97 -5.12 16.21
N GLY A 7 10.29 -5.31 16.15
CA GLY A 7 11.09 -4.99 14.97
C GLY A 7 10.77 -5.89 13.77
N ILE A 8 10.48 -7.17 14.01
CA ILE A 8 10.06 -8.13 12.97
C ILE A 8 8.63 -7.83 12.50
N GLU A 9 7.69 -7.57 13.42
CA GLU A 9 6.31 -7.21 13.07
C GLU A 9 6.26 -5.93 12.23
N GLN A 10 6.98 -4.87 12.64
CA GLN A 10 7.09 -3.64 11.87
C GLN A 10 7.81 -3.86 10.52
N GLY A 11 8.85 -4.70 10.48
CA GLY A 11 9.56 -5.02 9.24
C GLY A 11 8.69 -5.77 8.23
N ILE A 12 7.86 -6.71 8.69
CA ILE A 12 6.93 -7.47 7.85
C ILE A 12 5.76 -6.56 7.40
N GLU A 13 5.20 -5.77 8.31
CA GLU A 13 4.11 -4.83 8.00
C GLU A 13 4.56 -3.74 7.02
N LEU A 14 5.77 -3.19 7.20
CA LEU A 14 6.36 -2.23 6.27
C LEU A 14 6.74 -2.89 4.94
N GLY A 15 7.19 -4.15 4.93
CA GLY A 15 7.52 -4.89 3.71
C GLY A 15 6.29 -5.19 2.85
N ILE A 16 5.23 -5.71 3.47
CA ILE A 16 3.95 -6.01 2.81
C ILE A 16 3.27 -4.72 2.36
N GLY A 17 3.23 -3.71 3.25
CA GLY A 17 2.67 -2.39 2.95
C GLY A 17 3.42 -1.63 1.86
N GLN A 18 4.76 -1.73 1.79
CA GLN A 18 5.54 -1.16 0.69
C GLN A 18 5.29 -1.88 -0.63
N GLY A 19 5.16 -3.21 -0.62
CA GLY A 19 4.80 -3.99 -1.81
C GLY A 19 3.46 -3.54 -2.39
N LEU A 20 2.44 -3.43 -1.54
CA LEU A 20 1.11 -2.96 -1.91
C LEU A 20 1.15 -1.53 -2.46
N ARG A 21 1.86 -0.62 -1.78
CA ARG A 21 2.07 0.78 -2.24
C ARG A 21 2.70 0.86 -3.63
N VAL A 22 3.70 0.03 -3.92
CA VAL A 22 4.35 -0.01 -5.25
C VAL A 22 3.41 -0.57 -6.31
N GLN A 23 2.61 -1.58 -5.98
CA GLN A 23 1.61 -2.13 -6.90
C GLN A 23 0.53 -1.12 -7.26
N ILE A 24 -0.01 -0.42 -6.26
CA ILE A 24 -1.00 0.65 -6.44
C ILE A 24 -0.41 1.73 -7.36
N GLN A 25 0.83 2.18 -7.10
CA GLN A 25 1.46 3.19 -7.95
C GLN A 25 1.63 2.74 -9.40
N LYS A 26 2.12 1.51 -9.62
CA LYS A 26 2.29 0.96 -10.97
C LYS A 26 0.97 0.88 -11.73
N LYS A 27 -0.14 0.58 -11.04
CA LYS A 27 -1.47 0.50 -11.64
C LYS A 27 -2.05 1.90 -11.93
N LEU A 28 -1.86 2.87 -11.03
CA LEU A 28 -2.19 4.28 -11.29
C LEU A 28 -1.43 4.84 -12.50
N ASN A 29 -0.13 4.56 -12.60
CA ASN A 29 0.70 4.96 -13.76
C ASN A 29 0.24 4.33 -15.08
N LYS A 30 -0.47 3.20 -15.03
CA LYS A 30 -1.10 2.56 -16.19
C LYS A 30 -2.50 3.13 -16.50
N GLY A 31 -2.97 4.12 -15.73
CA GLY A 31 -4.28 4.75 -15.89
C GLY A 31 -5.45 3.96 -15.31
N LYS A 32 -5.20 3.01 -14.39
CA LYS A 32 -6.28 2.23 -13.77
C LYS A 32 -7.04 3.04 -12.72
N SER A 33 -8.35 2.81 -12.61
CA SER A 33 -9.18 3.43 -11.58
C SER A 33 -8.94 2.82 -10.20
N ILE A 34 -9.33 3.55 -9.15
CA ILE A 34 -9.26 3.06 -7.76
C ILE A 34 -10.00 1.73 -7.60
N SER A 35 -11.19 1.57 -8.20
CA SER A 35 -11.96 0.32 -8.13
C SER A 35 -11.22 -0.87 -8.74
N GLN A 36 -10.61 -0.69 -9.91
CA GLN A 36 -9.83 -1.76 -10.56
C GLN A 36 -8.60 -2.13 -9.75
N ILE A 37 -7.96 -1.13 -9.13
CA ILE A 37 -6.81 -1.36 -8.26
C ILE A 37 -7.23 -2.13 -7.00
N ALA A 38 -8.36 -1.76 -6.41
CA ALA A 38 -8.94 -2.43 -5.26
C ALA A 38 -9.23 -3.91 -5.57
N ASP A 39 -9.94 -4.19 -6.67
CA ASP A 39 -10.19 -5.56 -7.16
C ASP A 39 -8.89 -6.34 -7.41
N GLU A 40 -7.93 -5.75 -8.15
CA GLU A 40 -6.67 -6.45 -8.51
C GLU A 40 -5.68 -6.63 -7.35
N CYS A 41 -5.81 -5.84 -6.29
CA CYS A 41 -5.00 -5.96 -5.09
C CYS A 41 -5.73 -6.69 -3.96
N GLU A 42 -6.97 -7.13 -4.18
CA GLU A 42 -7.83 -7.75 -3.17
C GLU A 42 -7.98 -6.87 -1.91
N GLU A 43 -8.03 -5.57 -2.13
CA GLU A 43 -8.09 -4.53 -1.09
C GLU A 43 -9.36 -3.69 -1.25
N SER A 44 -9.73 -3.00 -0.19
CA SER A 44 -10.87 -2.06 -0.26
C SER A 44 -10.48 -0.76 -0.96
N GLU A 45 -11.41 -0.16 -1.71
CA GLU A 45 -11.19 1.16 -2.31
C GLU A 45 -10.81 2.21 -1.26
N ASP A 46 -11.31 2.10 -0.03
CA ASP A 46 -10.95 2.97 1.08
C ASP A 46 -9.47 2.80 1.47
N THR A 47 -8.97 1.58 1.56
CA THR A 47 -7.54 1.28 1.76
C THR A 47 -6.69 1.86 0.63
N ILE A 48 -7.11 1.67 -0.63
CA ILE A 48 -6.40 2.22 -1.78
C ILE A 48 -6.38 3.75 -1.71
N ARG A 49 -7.52 4.39 -1.42
CA ARG A 49 -7.63 5.85 -1.24
C ARG A 49 -6.76 6.34 -0.11
N LYS A 50 -6.75 5.65 1.04
CA LYS A 50 -5.92 5.99 2.19
C LYS A 50 -4.44 5.89 1.84
N ILE A 51 -4.00 4.84 1.13
CA ILE A 51 -2.62 4.70 0.69
C ILE A 51 -2.21 5.78 -0.32
N ILE A 52 -3.11 6.13 -1.24
CA ILE A 52 -2.90 7.23 -2.20
C ILE A 52 -2.82 8.56 -1.45
N SER A 53 -3.68 8.77 -0.45
CA SER A 53 -3.76 10.00 0.35
C SER A 53 -2.63 10.14 1.37
N GLU A 54 -2.15 9.03 1.96
CA GLU A 54 -1.03 8.99 2.91
C GLU A 54 0.32 9.30 2.26
N LYS A 55 0.43 9.11 0.93
CA LYS A 55 1.57 9.61 0.18
C LYS A 55 1.26 11.05 -0.23
N GLY A 56 2.15 11.96 0.17
CA GLY A 56 2.39 13.19 -0.58
C GLY A 56 2.84 12.85 -2.01
N PHE A 57 1.90 12.48 -2.89
CA PHE A 57 2.04 12.52 -4.36
C PHE A 57 1.98 13.97 -4.87
N SER A 58 2.59 14.87 -4.13
CA SER A 58 2.83 16.25 -4.50
C SER A 58 4.25 16.31 -5.04
N GLU A 59 4.33 16.48 -6.37
CA GLU A 59 5.46 16.83 -7.25
C GLU A 59 6.82 16.14 -7.07
#